data_AF-A0AAD7I0I4-F1
#
_entry.id   AF-A0AAD7I0I4-F1
#
_cell.length_a   1.000
_cell.length_b   1.000
_cell.length_c   1.000
_cell.angle_alpha   90.00
_cell.angle_beta   90.00
_cell.angle_gamma   90.00
#
_symmetry.space_group_name_H-M   'P 1'
#
loop_
_entity.id
_entity.type
_entity.pdbx_description
1 polymer ?
#
loop_
_entity_poly.entity_id
_entity_poly.type
_entity_poly.pdbx_seq_one_letter_code
_entity_poly.pdbx_strand_id
1 'polypeptide(L)'
;MKAFISALLGYDPNQKDLEGGILGVVKAYYGCVEAQGRGTLHCHMLVWVEGGLNPNEIKKRALSTSEPDVEFGKRLLAFLDDTISNFVPKDPDPNLSVPSSDHHPCSVRGMPVDEETFSPERQKDLRNLVSQCQTHTHSKTCFKYWRGPPEPKTCRFDLHEDNFHRDSSFDPETGEICLRCLDGLVNNFNATMIEAIRCNMDIKFIGSGASAKGILYYITDYITKSQLKTHVAFAMLELAVKKLGEFNPLLDDRTTRAKKLLQKCAYAMISQQELSGQQVASYLLDFEDHFTSHSCRNFFWTPFETFINRQAPSPECYPSKVSNSLPEASENTVPSDPSSDEDSDSEHDPDPIFLNDEEIGVSFDGTGTLVRTGNQLADYEKRGNELDEVCV
;
A
#
# COMPACT_ATOMS: atom_id res chain seq x y z
N MET A 1 -15.42 7.17 -2.36
CA MET A 1 -14.37 7.00 -3.40
C MET A 1 -14.84 7.25 -4.82
N LYS A 2 -15.93 6.64 -5.33
CA LYS A 2 -16.43 6.92 -6.70
C LYS A 2 -16.58 8.42 -7.01
N ALA A 3 -17.21 9.18 -6.11
CA ALA A 3 -17.34 10.64 -6.24
C ALA A 3 -15.99 11.38 -6.22
N PHE A 4 -15.02 10.90 -5.44
CA PHE A 4 -13.66 11.45 -5.44
C PHE A 4 -12.98 11.24 -6.81
N ILE A 5 -13.09 10.04 -7.37
CA ILE A 5 -12.51 9.70 -8.67
C ILE A 5 -13.17 10.50 -9.80
N SER A 6 -14.51 10.61 -9.79
CA SER A 6 -15.20 11.33 -10.86
C SER A 6 -15.09 12.85 -10.74
N ALA A 7 -15.23 13.41 -9.53
CA ALA A 7 -15.36 14.85 -9.33
C ALA A 7 -14.05 15.57 -9.02
N LEU A 8 -13.13 14.92 -8.28
CA LEU A 8 -11.84 15.54 -7.94
C LEU A 8 -10.74 15.11 -8.90
N LEU A 9 -10.61 13.80 -9.15
CA LEU A 9 -9.63 13.32 -10.13
C LEU A 9 -10.07 13.61 -11.58
N GLY A 10 -11.36 13.87 -11.81
CA GLY A 10 -11.88 14.16 -13.15
C GLY A 10 -11.63 13.02 -14.13
N TYR A 11 -11.61 11.76 -13.65
CA TYR A 11 -11.27 10.64 -14.51
C TYR A 11 -12.37 10.38 -15.53
N ASP A 12 -12.05 10.55 -16.81
CA ASP A 12 -12.88 10.14 -17.94
C ASP A 12 -12.44 8.76 -18.44
N PRO A 13 -13.29 7.71 -18.30
CA PRO A 13 -13.01 6.39 -18.85
C PRO A 13 -12.77 6.38 -20.37
N ASN A 14 -13.30 7.36 -21.10
CA ASN A 14 -13.12 7.47 -22.56
C ASN A 14 -11.89 8.28 -22.95
N GLN A 15 -11.20 8.91 -21.99
CA GLN A 15 -10.00 9.70 -22.20
C GLN A 15 -10.17 10.84 -23.23
N LYS A 16 -11.36 11.42 -23.30
CA LYS A 16 -11.72 12.54 -24.20
C LYS A 16 -11.68 13.89 -23.49
N ASP A 17 -11.96 13.91 -22.19
CA ASP A 17 -11.83 15.11 -21.39
C ASP A 17 -10.35 15.46 -21.19
N LEU A 18 -9.97 16.65 -21.66
CA LEU A 18 -8.61 17.20 -21.55
C LEU A 18 -8.51 18.32 -20.51
N GLU A 19 -9.62 18.72 -19.88
CA GLU A 19 -9.58 19.65 -18.75
C GLU A 19 -9.01 18.93 -17.51
N GLY A 20 -9.41 17.67 -17.32
CA GLY A 20 -8.92 16.82 -16.22
C GLY A 20 -9.45 17.24 -14.85
N GLY A 21 -8.85 16.67 -13.80
CA GLY A 21 -9.19 16.99 -12.41
C GLY A 21 -8.17 17.90 -11.74
N ILE A 22 -8.23 17.95 -10.41
CA ILE A 22 -7.34 18.79 -9.57
C ILE A 22 -5.86 18.39 -9.64
N LEU A 23 -5.55 17.21 -10.19
CA LEU A 23 -4.18 16.74 -10.44
C LEU A 23 -3.79 16.83 -11.94
N GLY A 24 -4.65 17.38 -12.78
CA GLY A 24 -4.55 17.32 -14.24
C GLY A 24 -5.31 16.14 -14.84
N VAL A 25 -5.01 15.81 -16.10
CA VAL A 25 -5.67 14.73 -16.84
C VAL A 25 -5.21 13.37 -16.29
N VAL A 26 -6.11 12.62 -15.68
CA VAL A 26 -5.81 11.29 -15.13
C VAL A 26 -5.95 10.21 -16.19
N LYS A 27 -4.85 9.48 -16.43
CA LYS A 27 -4.77 8.36 -17.38
C LYS A 27 -5.11 7.02 -16.77
N ALA A 28 -4.73 6.80 -15.51
CA ALA A 28 -5.03 5.57 -14.80
C ALA A 28 -5.13 5.82 -13.29
N TYR A 29 -5.80 4.90 -12.59
CA TYR A 29 -5.71 4.79 -11.14
C TYR A 29 -5.93 3.36 -10.69
N TYR A 30 -5.41 3.07 -9.51
CA TYR A 30 -5.69 1.86 -8.77
C TYR A 30 -5.78 2.22 -7.29
N GLY A 31 -6.85 1.82 -6.61
CA GLY A 31 -6.99 2.03 -5.17
C GLY A 31 -7.54 0.79 -4.48
N CYS A 32 -7.08 0.54 -3.26
CA CYS A 32 -7.56 -0.52 -2.39
C CYS A 32 -8.00 0.09 -1.05
N VAL A 33 -9.07 -0.43 -0.47
CA VAL A 33 -9.63 -0.04 0.82
C VAL A 33 -9.29 -1.13 1.83
N GLU A 34 -8.47 -0.80 2.82
CA GLU A 34 -8.20 -1.67 3.95
C GLU A 34 -8.78 -1.09 5.24
N ALA A 35 -9.12 -1.96 6.19
CA ALA A 35 -9.24 -1.52 7.56
C ALA A 35 -7.91 -1.70 8.27
N GLN A 36 -7.43 -0.62 8.86
CA GLN A 36 -6.25 -0.69 9.71
C GLN A 36 -6.62 -1.22 11.09
N GLY A 37 -5.64 -1.60 11.90
CA GLY A 37 -5.83 -2.25 13.21
C GLY A 37 -6.64 -1.47 14.26
N ARG A 38 -7.16 -0.27 13.93
CA ARG A 38 -8.14 0.50 14.74
C ARG A 38 -9.56 0.46 14.16
N GLY A 39 -9.77 -0.29 13.08
CA GLY A 39 -11.05 -0.50 12.42
C GLY A 39 -11.48 0.58 11.43
N THR A 40 -10.76 1.69 11.30
CA THR A 40 -11.06 2.74 10.32
C THR A 40 -10.64 2.31 8.91
N LEU A 41 -11.47 2.63 7.93
CA LEU A 41 -11.22 2.35 6.52
C LEU A 41 -10.25 3.39 5.94
N HIS A 42 -9.23 2.93 5.24
CA HIS A 42 -8.25 3.75 4.55
C HIS A 42 -8.18 3.32 3.09
N CYS A 43 -8.10 4.29 2.19
CA CYS A 43 -7.84 4.01 0.78
C CYS A 43 -6.39 4.34 0.45
N HIS A 44 -5.64 3.32 0.01
CA HIS A 44 -4.33 3.51 -0.60
C HIS A 44 -4.53 3.54 -2.11
N MET A 45 -4.10 4.61 -2.78
CA MET A 45 -4.37 4.83 -4.19
C MET A 45 -3.13 5.33 -4.93
N LEU A 46 -2.90 4.74 -6.11
CA LEU A 46 -1.99 5.24 -7.14
C LEU A 46 -2.80 5.95 -8.21
N VAL A 47 -2.32 7.11 -8.64
CA VAL A 47 -2.92 7.92 -9.70
C VAL A 47 -1.84 8.26 -10.71
N TRP A 48 -2.08 7.92 -11.98
CA TRP A 48 -1.22 8.25 -13.10
C TRP A 48 -1.82 9.43 -13.85
N VAL A 49 -1.07 10.52 -13.91
CA VAL A 49 -1.44 11.75 -14.62
C VAL A 49 -0.75 11.81 -15.97
N GLU A 50 -1.39 12.45 -16.94
CA GLU A 50 -0.84 12.66 -18.27
C GLU A 50 0.50 13.39 -18.20
N GLY A 51 1.47 12.93 -18.99
CA GLY A 51 2.83 13.46 -18.94
C GLY A 51 3.65 13.02 -17.71
N GLY A 52 3.11 12.14 -16.86
CA GLY A 52 3.85 11.48 -15.79
C GLY A 52 4.98 10.61 -16.35
N LEU A 53 6.20 11.13 -16.29
CA LEU A 53 7.39 10.44 -16.79
C LEU A 53 7.83 9.33 -15.84
N ASN A 54 8.56 8.34 -16.39
CA ASN A 54 9.20 7.31 -15.57
C ASN A 54 10.20 7.95 -14.58
N PRO A 55 10.31 7.47 -13.33
CA PRO A 55 11.28 7.94 -12.34
C PRO A 55 12.72 8.11 -12.86
N ASN A 56 13.19 7.18 -13.71
CA ASN A 56 14.52 7.24 -14.31
C ASN A 56 14.64 8.35 -15.36
N GLU A 57 13.57 8.64 -16.09
CA GLU A 57 13.53 9.75 -17.04
C GLU A 57 13.52 11.09 -16.32
N ILE A 58 12.73 11.22 -15.25
CA ILE A 58 12.73 12.41 -14.39
C ILE A 58 14.14 12.64 -13.86
N LYS A 59 14.79 11.60 -13.32
CA LYS A 59 16.19 11.68 -12.84
C LYS A 59 17.14 12.14 -13.93
N LYS A 60 17.05 11.56 -15.13
CA LYS A 60 17.91 11.92 -16.26
C LYS A 60 17.74 13.38 -16.66
N ARG A 61 16.50 13.88 -16.72
CA ARG A 61 16.23 15.29 -17.04
C ARG A 61 16.66 16.22 -15.90
N ALA A 62 16.45 15.82 -14.65
CA ALA A 62 16.89 16.58 -13.48
C ALA A 62 18.41 16.81 -13.44
N LEU A 63 19.20 15.81 -13.85
CA LEU A 63 20.66 15.89 -13.92
C LEU A 63 21.19 16.57 -15.20
N SER A 64 20.31 16.83 -16.17
CA SER A 64 20.67 17.45 -17.43
C SER A 64 20.77 18.95 -17.28
N THR A 65 21.81 19.54 -17.89
CA THR A 65 22.03 20.99 -17.92
C THR A 65 21.49 21.65 -19.19
N SER A 66 20.73 20.90 -20.00
CA SER A 66 20.11 21.44 -21.21
C SER A 66 19.00 22.44 -20.84
N GLU A 67 18.86 23.54 -21.60
CA GLU A 67 17.81 24.53 -21.33
C GLU A 67 16.39 23.93 -21.27
N PRO A 68 15.99 23.00 -22.18
CA PRO A 68 14.67 22.36 -22.11
C PRO A 68 14.45 21.55 -20.82
N ASP A 69 15.48 20.88 -20.32
CA ASP A 69 15.38 20.05 -19.11
C ASP A 69 15.33 20.89 -17.84
N VAL A 70 16.08 22.01 -17.80
CA VAL A 70 16.01 22.99 -16.72
C VAL A 70 14.60 23.60 -16.64
N GLU A 71 14.01 23.94 -17.79
CA GLU A 71 12.65 24.48 -17.84
C GLU A 71 11.60 23.43 -17.45
N PHE A 72 11.79 22.17 -17.86
CA PHE A 72 10.98 21.06 -17.37
C PHE A 72 11.03 20.95 -15.85
N GLY A 73 12.22 21.00 -15.25
CA GLY A 73 12.41 20.92 -13.80
C GLY A 73 11.67 22.02 -13.06
N LYS A 74 11.78 23.28 -13.53
CA LYS A 74 11.06 24.42 -12.94
C LYS A 74 9.54 24.22 -12.97
N ARG A 75 8.99 23.79 -14.10
CA ARG A 75 7.54 23.55 -14.25
C ARG A 75 7.06 22.40 -13.36
N LEU A 76 7.86 21.33 -13.24
CA LEU A 76 7.52 20.21 -12.36
C LEU A 76 7.50 20.64 -10.89
N LEU A 77 8.53 21.37 -10.43
CA LEU A 77 8.57 21.88 -9.05
C LEU A 77 7.39 22.83 -8.76
N ALA A 78 7.08 23.74 -9.69
CA ALA A 78 5.93 24.65 -9.56
C ALA A 78 4.60 23.89 -9.46
N PHE A 79 4.41 22.85 -10.29
CA PHE A 79 3.22 21.99 -10.22
C PHE A 79 3.12 21.28 -8.87
N LEU A 80 4.22 20.74 -8.35
CA LEU A 80 4.25 20.05 -7.06
C LEU A 80 3.99 20.99 -5.88
N ASP A 81 4.56 22.21 -5.93
CA ASP A 81 4.35 23.24 -4.91
C ASP A 81 2.90 23.77 -4.88
N ASP A 82 2.22 23.79 -6.02
CA ASP A 82 0.80 24.13 -6.11
C ASP A 82 -0.09 22.98 -5.62
N THR A 83 0.28 21.74 -5.97
CA THR A 83 -0.53 20.55 -5.67
C THR A 83 -0.42 20.09 -4.21
N ILE A 84 0.76 20.22 -3.59
CA ILE A 84 1.08 19.65 -2.29
C ILE A 84 1.33 20.76 -1.27
N SER A 85 0.54 20.75 -0.20
CA SER A 85 0.66 21.60 0.97
C SER A 85 1.12 20.78 2.18
N ASN A 86 1.88 21.42 3.07
CA ASN A 86 2.42 20.80 4.30
C ASN A 86 2.57 21.82 5.42
N PHE A 87 1.58 22.68 5.57
CA PHE A 87 1.53 23.65 6.66
C PHE A 87 0.09 23.93 7.03
N VAL A 88 -0.13 24.36 8.27
CA VAL A 88 -1.45 24.82 8.73
C VAL A 88 -1.72 26.22 8.17
N PRO A 89 -2.79 26.44 7.38
CA PRO A 89 -3.13 27.77 6.88
C PRO A 89 -3.33 28.78 8.00
N LYS A 90 -2.99 30.05 7.74
CA LYS A 90 -3.11 31.13 8.73
C LYS A 90 -4.57 31.32 9.15
N ASP A 91 -4.77 31.68 10.41
CA ASP A 91 -6.09 32.05 10.91
C ASP A 91 -6.52 33.39 10.29
N PRO A 92 -7.64 33.45 9.55
CA PRO A 92 -8.10 34.69 8.94
C PRO A 92 -8.65 35.69 9.97
N ASP A 93 -9.32 35.20 11.02
CA ASP A 93 -9.81 36.00 12.15
C ASP A 93 -10.09 35.08 13.36
N PRO A 94 -9.47 35.32 14.52
CA PRO A 94 -9.76 34.58 15.75
C PRO A 94 -11.23 34.64 16.21
N ASN A 95 -11.96 35.70 15.87
CA ASN A 95 -13.37 35.87 16.26
C ASN A 95 -14.36 35.25 15.27
N LEU A 96 -13.89 34.86 14.08
CA LEU A 96 -14.71 34.18 13.09
C LEU A 96 -14.95 32.74 13.53
N SER A 97 -16.23 32.37 13.69
CA SER A 97 -16.65 31.02 14.02
C SER A 97 -17.31 30.34 12.82
N VAL A 98 -16.95 29.09 12.59
CA VAL A 98 -17.52 28.19 11.59
C VAL A 98 -17.93 26.90 12.27
N PRO A 99 -18.75 26.01 11.66
CA PRO A 99 -19.17 24.77 12.30
C PRO A 99 -18.01 23.89 12.82
N SER A 100 -16.84 23.93 12.17
CA SER A 100 -15.64 23.20 12.60
C SER A 100 -14.86 23.87 13.75
N SER A 101 -15.29 25.06 14.20
CA SER A 101 -14.79 25.68 15.43
C SER A 101 -15.42 25.05 16.67
N ASP A 102 -16.69 24.65 16.59
CA ASP A 102 -17.46 24.10 17.73
C ASP A 102 -17.51 22.56 17.71
N HIS A 103 -17.29 21.95 16.56
CA HIS A 103 -17.35 20.50 16.36
C HIS A 103 -16.10 19.99 15.65
N HIS A 104 -15.84 18.68 15.77
CA HIS A 104 -14.74 18.06 15.04
C HIS A 104 -14.90 18.32 13.53
N PRO A 105 -13.87 18.78 12.80
CA PRO A 105 -14.01 19.14 11.39
C PRO A 105 -14.56 18.02 10.51
N CYS A 106 -14.21 16.76 10.79
CA CYS A 106 -14.72 15.58 10.09
C CYS A 106 -16.21 15.27 10.33
N SER A 107 -16.84 15.85 11.36
CA SER A 107 -18.24 15.57 11.71
C SER A 107 -19.22 16.62 11.18
N VAL A 108 -18.73 17.65 10.50
CA VAL A 108 -19.54 18.73 9.93
C VAL A 108 -19.40 18.77 8.42
N ARG A 109 -20.39 19.36 7.74
CA ARG A 109 -20.30 19.61 6.29
C ARG A 109 -19.24 20.69 6.04
N GLY A 110 -18.56 20.58 4.90
CA GLY A 110 -17.62 21.60 4.45
C GLY A 110 -18.31 22.89 4.04
N MET A 111 -17.50 23.95 3.93
CA MET A 111 -17.96 25.24 3.45
C MET A 111 -18.36 25.15 1.97
N PRO A 112 -19.43 25.85 1.54
CA PRO A 112 -19.77 25.95 0.12
C PRO A 112 -18.60 26.53 -0.66
N VAL A 113 -18.41 26.03 -1.89
CA VAL A 113 -17.44 26.60 -2.84
C VAL A 113 -18.23 27.50 -3.79
N ASP A 114 -18.17 28.79 -3.56
CA ASP A 114 -18.60 29.84 -4.48
C ASP A 114 -17.44 30.21 -5.42
N GLU A 115 -17.71 30.26 -6.72
CA GLU A 115 -16.69 30.31 -7.79
C GLU A 115 -15.81 31.58 -7.78
N GLU A 116 -16.17 32.62 -7.03
CA GLU A 116 -15.56 33.95 -7.19
C GLU A 116 -14.58 34.35 -6.07
N THR A 117 -14.60 33.76 -4.86
CA THR A 117 -13.65 34.14 -3.78
C THR A 117 -13.40 33.06 -2.73
N PHE A 118 -12.14 32.87 -2.31
CA PHE A 118 -11.77 32.08 -1.13
C PHE A 118 -12.15 32.84 0.15
N SER A 119 -13.33 32.55 0.71
CA SER A 119 -13.88 33.27 1.86
C SER A 119 -13.07 33.06 3.14
N PRO A 120 -13.05 34.04 4.08
CA PRO A 120 -12.47 33.86 5.41
C PRO A 120 -13.02 32.63 6.15
N GLU A 121 -14.30 32.31 5.96
CA GLU A 121 -14.95 31.14 6.56
C GLU A 121 -14.38 29.84 6.01
N ARG A 122 -14.19 29.75 4.68
CA ARG A 122 -13.56 28.59 4.03
C ARG A 122 -12.11 28.43 4.49
N GLN A 123 -11.35 29.53 4.59
CA GLN A 123 -9.99 29.51 5.13
C GLN A 123 -9.94 29.04 6.58
N LYS A 124 -10.87 29.52 7.43
CA LYS A 124 -10.98 29.11 8.84
C LYS A 124 -11.28 27.62 8.94
N ASP A 125 -12.21 27.11 8.14
CA ASP A 125 -12.56 25.70 8.12
C ASP A 125 -11.40 24.81 7.63
N LEU A 126 -10.71 25.20 6.55
CA LEU A 126 -9.52 24.50 6.07
C LEU A 126 -8.41 24.47 7.13
N ARG A 127 -8.16 25.59 7.82
CA ARG A 127 -7.22 25.64 8.94
C ARG A 127 -7.58 24.62 10.03
N ASN A 128 -8.84 24.61 10.45
CA ASN A 128 -9.32 23.69 11.48
C ASN A 128 -9.16 22.22 11.04
N LEU A 129 -9.51 21.91 9.78
CA LEU A 129 -9.31 20.59 9.17
C LEU A 129 -7.83 20.17 9.21
N VAL A 130 -6.93 20.99 8.68
CA VAL A 130 -5.50 20.65 8.62
C VAL A 130 -4.92 20.51 10.03
N SER A 131 -5.27 21.41 10.95
CA SER A 131 -4.80 21.37 12.33
C SER A 131 -5.25 20.11 13.08
N GLN A 132 -6.45 19.59 12.79
CA GLN A 132 -6.98 18.40 13.47
C GLN A 132 -6.62 17.10 12.77
N CYS A 133 -6.55 17.10 11.44
CA CYS A 133 -6.44 15.89 10.63
C CYS A 133 -5.04 15.67 10.04
N GLN A 134 -4.17 16.69 9.98
CA GLN A 134 -2.85 16.58 9.33
C GLN A 134 -1.68 16.89 10.25
N THR A 135 -1.90 17.61 11.34
CA THR A 135 -0.85 17.87 12.32
C THR A 135 -0.56 16.62 13.14
N HIS A 136 0.70 16.20 13.11
CA HIS A 136 1.20 15.06 13.82
C HIS A 136 1.40 15.37 15.31
N THR A 137 1.06 14.40 16.16
CA THR A 137 1.45 14.39 17.57
C THR A 137 2.15 13.08 17.84
N HIS A 138 3.42 13.13 18.28
CA HIS A 138 4.19 11.92 18.49
C HIS A 138 3.53 11.02 19.54
N SER A 139 3.47 9.74 19.22
CA SER A 139 2.95 8.69 20.08
C SER A 139 3.95 7.54 20.18
N LYS A 140 3.64 6.51 20.97
CA LYS A 140 4.49 5.31 21.07
C LYS A 140 4.77 4.67 19.71
N THR A 141 3.82 4.75 18.77
CA THR A 141 3.96 4.21 17.41
C THR A 141 5.09 4.89 16.63
N CYS A 142 5.33 6.19 16.87
CA CYS A 142 6.39 6.94 16.20
C CYS A 142 7.77 6.41 16.53
N PHE A 143 7.92 5.81 17.71
CA PHE A 143 9.18 5.28 18.21
C PHE A 143 9.18 3.75 18.27
N LYS A 144 8.29 3.07 17.52
CA LYS A 144 8.17 1.59 17.50
C LYS A 144 9.51 0.90 17.29
N TYR A 145 10.37 1.46 16.43
CA TYR A 145 11.66 0.87 16.06
C TYR A 145 12.86 1.49 16.79
N TRP A 146 12.62 2.36 17.77
CA TRP A 146 13.69 2.97 18.52
C TRP A 146 14.32 1.94 19.48
N ARG A 147 15.63 1.72 19.33
CA ARG A 147 16.38 0.69 20.07
C ARG A 147 16.82 1.11 21.47
N GLY A 148 16.42 2.31 21.90
CA GLY A 148 16.85 2.90 23.17
C GLY A 148 18.19 3.65 23.06
N PRO A 149 18.63 4.30 24.14
CA PRO A 149 19.90 5.03 24.17
C PRO A 149 21.09 4.10 23.86
N PRO A 150 22.14 4.58 23.14
CA PRO A 150 22.42 5.97 22.80
C PRO A 150 21.70 6.48 21.53
N GLU A 151 20.90 5.66 20.86
CA GLU A 151 20.23 6.05 19.62
C GLU A 151 19.25 7.22 19.87
N PRO A 152 19.19 8.23 18.98
CA PRO A 152 18.23 9.31 19.11
C PRO A 152 16.81 8.79 18.89
N LYS A 153 15.83 9.39 19.58
CA LYS A 153 14.42 9.15 19.30
C LYS A 153 14.04 9.87 18.01
N THR A 154 14.05 9.14 16.90
CA THR A 154 13.57 9.65 15.61
C THR A 154 12.15 9.17 15.36
N CYS A 155 11.32 10.05 14.79
CA CYS A 155 9.99 9.67 14.35
C CYS A 155 10.11 8.74 13.15
N ARG A 156 9.50 7.54 13.21
CA ARG A 156 9.43 6.60 12.09
C ARG A 156 8.89 7.23 10.79
N PHE A 157 8.02 8.23 10.91
CA PHE A 157 7.40 8.93 9.78
C PHE A 157 8.22 10.12 9.29
N ASP A 158 9.39 10.36 9.87
CA ASP A 158 10.25 11.50 9.56
C ASP A 158 9.55 12.87 9.71
N LEU A 159 8.69 12.97 10.73
CA LEU A 159 8.00 14.21 11.10
C LEU A 159 8.67 14.80 12.34
N HIS A 160 9.25 15.99 12.17
CA HIS A 160 10.01 16.70 13.19
C HIS A 160 9.91 18.22 12.99
N GLU A 161 9.88 19.00 14.07
CA GLU A 161 9.76 20.47 14.00
C GLU A 161 10.91 21.13 13.22
N ASP A 162 12.10 20.53 13.29
CA ASP A 162 13.30 21.02 12.58
C ASP A 162 13.28 20.70 11.07
N ASN A 163 12.35 19.87 10.58
CA ASN A 163 12.24 19.55 9.16
C ASN A 163 11.61 20.75 8.42
N PHE A 164 12.47 21.68 7.98
CA PHE A 164 12.07 22.87 7.25
C PHE A 164 12.93 23.08 6.00
N HIS A 165 12.26 23.18 4.86
CA HIS A 165 12.85 23.47 3.55
C HIS A 165 11.99 24.52 2.86
N ARG A 166 12.55 25.71 2.61
CA ARG A 166 11.76 26.84 2.10
C ARG A 166 11.25 26.62 0.67
N ASP A 167 12.08 26.07 -0.20
CA ASP A 167 11.85 25.99 -1.63
C ASP A 167 12.09 24.56 -2.12
N SER A 168 11.30 24.13 -3.10
CA SER A 168 11.49 22.83 -3.74
C SER A 168 12.67 22.88 -4.72
N SER A 169 13.48 21.83 -4.78
CA SER A 169 14.65 21.76 -5.67
C SER A 169 14.97 20.33 -6.11
N PHE A 170 15.80 20.20 -7.14
CA PHE A 170 16.47 18.93 -7.44
C PHE A 170 17.84 18.90 -6.80
N ASP A 171 18.21 17.76 -6.21
CA ASP A 171 19.57 17.50 -5.78
C ASP A 171 20.48 17.36 -7.02
N PRO A 172 21.55 18.16 -7.13
CA PRO A 172 22.36 18.23 -8.34
C PRO A 172 23.23 16.99 -8.59
N GLU A 173 23.46 16.15 -7.59
CA GLU A 173 24.30 14.95 -7.71
C GLU A 173 23.46 13.70 -7.98
N THR A 174 22.32 13.60 -7.30
CA THR A 174 21.48 12.41 -7.28
C THR A 174 20.27 12.53 -8.22
N GLY A 175 19.86 13.77 -8.55
CA GLY A 175 18.66 14.08 -9.31
C GLY A 175 17.37 13.83 -8.51
N GLU A 176 17.45 13.68 -7.19
CA GLU A 176 16.30 13.49 -6.31
C GLU A 176 15.54 14.80 -6.11
N ILE A 177 14.21 14.70 -5.95
CA ILE A 177 13.36 15.85 -5.68
C ILE A 177 13.35 16.10 -4.18
N CYS A 178 13.80 17.27 -3.77
CA CYS A 178 13.66 17.80 -2.42
C CYS A 178 12.47 18.75 -2.41
N LEU A 179 11.33 18.29 -1.90
CA LEU A 179 10.14 19.14 -1.79
C LEU A 179 10.32 20.17 -0.66
N ARG A 180 9.77 21.36 -0.88
CA ARG A 180 9.53 22.35 0.17
C ARG A 180 8.78 21.70 1.32
N CYS A 181 9.19 22.00 2.54
CA CYS A 181 8.56 21.61 3.79
C CYS A 181 8.45 22.84 4.69
N LEU A 182 7.24 23.40 4.84
CA LEU A 182 7.03 24.63 5.61
C LEU A 182 6.69 24.36 7.07
N ASP A 183 6.19 23.17 7.39
CA ASP A 183 5.93 22.70 8.75
C ASP A 183 6.18 21.19 8.83
N GLY A 184 7.30 20.80 9.45
CA GLY A 184 7.75 19.41 9.52
C GLY A 184 6.90 18.49 10.39
N LEU A 185 5.87 19.01 11.07
CA LEU A 185 4.87 18.21 11.78
C LEU A 185 3.56 18.02 11.01
N VAL A 186 3.41 18.61 9.82
CA VAL A 186 2.19 18.49 9.02
C VAL A 186 2.43 17.54 7.85
N ASN A 187 1.58 16.52 7.72
CA ASN A 187 1.65 15.62 6.56
C ASN A 187 1.42 16.38 5.26
N ASN A 188 1.91 15.83 4.15
CA ASN A 188 1.59 16.35 2.83
C ASN A 188 0.11 16.12 2.50
N PHE A 189 -0.61 17.17 2.12
CA PHE A 189 -2.01 17.11 1.72
C PHE A 189 -2.26 17.96 0.47
N ASN A 190 -3.37 17.72 -0.22
CA ASN A 190 -3.89 18.64 -1.23
C ASN A 190 -5.08 19.40 -0.62
N ALA A 191 -5.10 20.73 -0.75
CA ALA A 191 -6.10 21.58 -0.11
C ALA A 191 -7.53 21.23 -0.55
N THR A 192 -7.76 21.09 -1.85
CA THR A 192 -9.08 20.74 -2.39
C THR A 192 -9.50 19.34 -1.97
N MET A 193 -8.58 18.37 -1.94
CA MET A 193 -8.89 17.01 -1.48
C MET A 193 -9.32 16.99 -0.02
N ILE A 194 -8.55 17.62 0.88
CA ILE A 194 -8.87 17.58 2.32
C ILE A 194 -10.18 18.30 2.64
N GLU A 195 -10.52 19.38 1.93
CA GLU A 195 -11.81 20.07 2.09
C GLU A 195 -12.99 19.17 1.70
N ALA A 196 -12.82 18.37 0.65
CA ALA A 196 -13.86 17.49 0.13
C ALA A 196 -14.03 16.19 0.94
N ILE A 197 -12.93 15.52 1.29
CA ILE A 197 -12.97 14.24 2.02
C ILE A 197 -13.08 14.43 3.53
N ARG A 198 -12.63 15.58 4.06
CA ARG A 198 -12.66 15.98 5.47
C ARG A 198 -12.08 14.93 6.42
N CYS A 199 -11.00 14.27 6.05
CA CYS A 199 -10.30 13.30 6.88
C CYS A 199 -8.78 13.41 6.65
N ASN A 200 -8.01 12.67 7.45
CA ASN A 200 -6.57 12.55 7.24
C ASN A 200 -6.30 11.94 5.85
N MET A 201 -5.32 12.51 5.16
CA MET A 201 -4.80 12.06 3.87
C MET A 201 -3.30 12.34 3.80
N ASP A 202 -2.58 11.57 3.00
CA ASP A 202 -1.16 11.79 2.70
C ASP A 202 -0.96 11.67 1.19
N ILE A 203 -0.59 12.77 0.54
CA ILE A 203 -0.29 12.78 -0.90
C ILE A 203 1.23 12.83 -1.10
N LYS A 204 1.75 11.95 -1.95
CA LYS A 204 3.17 11.93 -2.30
C LYS A 204 3.35 11.80 -3.80
N PHE A 205 4.26 12.60 -4.36
CA PHE A 205 4.69 12.44 -5.73
C PHE A 205 5.74 11.34 -5.83
N ILE A 206 5.52 10.38 -6.74
CA ILE A 206 6.48 9.31 -7.03
C ILE A 206 7.45 9.84 -8.08
N GLY A 207 8.51 10.51 -7.60
CA GLY A 207 9.49 11.19 -8.43
C GLY A 207 10.64 10.31 -8.89
N SER A 208 11.86 10.81 -8.72
CA SER A 208 13.11 10.15 -9.11
C SER A 208 13.81 9.47 -7.92
N GLY A 209 14.74 8.57 -8.22
CA GLY A 209 15.72 8.09 -7.23
C GLY A 209 15.21 7.01 -6.27
N ALA A 210 15.85 6.93 -5.10
CA ALA A 210 15.58 5.88 -4.12
C ALA A 210 14.24 6.10 -3.41
N SER A 211 13.86 7.36 -3.18
CA SER A 211 12.58 7.75 -2.57
C SER A 211 11.38 7.23 -3.36
N ALA A 212 11.42 7.32 -4.70
CA ALA A 212 10.38 6.80 -5.57
C ALA A 212 10.21 5.27 -5.43
N LYS A 213 11.32 4.53 -5.39
CA LYS A 213 11.29 3.07 -5.15
C LYS A 213 10.73 2.77 -3.76
N GLY A 214 11.15 3.49 -2.73
CA GLY A 214 10.65 3.33 -1.37
C GLY A 214 9.14 3.51 -1.27
N ILE A 215 8.59 4.55 -1.92
CA ILE A 215 7.14 4.80 -1.97
C ILE A 215 6.41 3.67 -2.72
N LEU A 216 6.95 3.21 -3.86
CA LEU A 216 6.36 2.11 -4.60
C LEU A 216 6.32 0.81 -3.79
N TYR A 217 7.41 0.45 -3.11
CA TYR A 217 7.43 -0.72 -2.21
C TYR A 217 6.41 -0.55 -1.07
N TYR A 218 6.38 0.63 -0.45
CA TYR A 218 5.44 0.92 0.62
C TYR A 218 3.99 0.73 0.15
N ILE A 219 3.58 1.39 -0.93
CA ILE A 219 2.21 1.28 -1.44
C ILE A 219 1.89 -0.16 -1.88
N THR A 220 2.85 -0.84 -2.52
CA THR A 220 2.68 -2.25 -2.92
C THR A 220 2.40 -3.12 -1.71
N ASP A 221 3.15 -2.99 -0.61
CA ASP A 221 2.93 -3.74 0.63
C ASP A 221 1.51 -3.56 1.16
N TYR A 222 0.97 -2.34 1.14
CA TYR A 222 -0.42 -2.08 1.53
C TYR A 222 -1.44 -2.69 0.57
N ILE A 223 -1.19 -2.63 -0.74
CA ILE A 223 -2.07 -3.23 -1.76
C ILE A 223 -2.07 -4.76 -1.64
N THR A 224 -0.92 -5.37 -1.38
CA THR A 224 -0.76 -6.83 -1.30
C THR A 224 -0.93 -7.38 0.11
N LYS A 225 -1.30 -6.55 1.08
CA LYS A 225 -1.37 -6.93 2.49
C LYS A 225 -2.41 -8.02 2.71
N SER A 226 -1.97 -9.14 3.25
CA SER A 226 -2.88 -10.23 3.62
C SER A 226 -3.89 -9.76 4.67
N GLN A 227 -5.17 -10.02 4.43
CA GLN A 227 -6.23 -9.76 5.41
C GLN A 227 -6.13 -10.68 6.64
N LEU A 228 -5.44 -11.82 6.53
CA LEU A 228 -5.26 -12.77 7.62
C LEU A 228 -3.81 -12.72 8.13
N LYS A 229 -3.64 -12.26 9.37
CA LYS A 229 -2.34 -12.29 10.04
C LYS A 229 -1.94 -13.71 10.39
N THR A 230 -0.68 -14.05 10.18
CA THR A 230 -0.11 -15.39 10.35
C THR A 230 -0.33 -15.97 11.77
N HIS A 231 -0.18 -15.18 12.84
CA HIS A 231 -0.42 -15.66 14.21
C HIS A 231 -1.89 -16.02 14.47
N VAL A 232 -2.84 -15.32 13.84
CA VAL A 232 -4.26 -15.65 13.90
C VAL A 232 -4.46 -16.99 13.17
N ALA A 233 -3.90 -17.14 11.98
CA ALA A 233 -3.97 -18.40 11.24
C ALA A 233 -3.42 -19.59 12.06
N PHE A 234 -2.29 -19.42 12.76
CA PHE A 234 -1.70 -20.46 13.61
C PHE A 234 -2.52 -20.80 14.85
N ALA A 235 -3.02 -19.80 15.60
CA ALA A 235 -3.89 -20.04 16.74
C ALA A 235 -5.18 -20.79 16.31
N MET A 236 -5.70 -20.48 15.12
CA MET A 236 -6.86 -21.16 14.56
C MET A 236 -6.56 -22.59 14.10
N LEU A 237 -5.38 -22.82 13.50
CA LEU A 237 -4.90 -24.16 13.17
C LEU A 237 -4.75 -25.01 14.45
N GLU A 238 -4.17 -24.45 15.51
CA GLU A 238 -4.03 -25.13 16.80
C GLU A 238 -5.41 -25.52 17.38
N LEU A 239 -6.37 -24.61 17.34
CA LEU A 239 -7.74 -24.88 17.77
C LEU A 239 -8.41 -25.99 16.95
N ALA A 240 -8.22 -25.99 15.63
CA ALA A 240 -8.76 -27.01 14.74
C ALA A 240 -8.11 -28.39 14.98
N VAL A 241 -6.80 -28.43 15.25
CA VAL A 241 -6.08 -29.65 15.64
C VAL A 241 -6.54 -30.17 17.00
N LYS A 242 -6.71 -29.31 18.01
CA LYS A 242 -7.26 -29.68 19.33
C LYS A 242 -8.65 -30.32 19.19
N LYS A 243 -9.54 -29.70 18.40
CA LYS A 243 -10.89 -30.24 18.07
C LYS A 243 -10.87 -31.51 17.22
N LEU A 244 -9.69 -31.97 16.77
CA LEU A 244 -9.48 -33.26 16.11
C LEU A 244 -8.89 -34.34 17.02
N GLY A 245 -8.32 -33.97 18.17
CA GLY A 245 -7.83 -34.91 19.18
C GLY A 245 -8.94 -35.78 19.79
N GLU A 246 -10.20 -35.41 19.59
CA GLU A 246 -11.40 -36.12 20.06
C GLU A 246 -11.82 -37.33 19.19
N PHE A 247 -11.05 -37.70 18.15
CA PHE A 247 -11.45 -38.71 17.17
C PHE A 247 -10.89 -40.11 17.42
N ASN A 248 -11.67 -41.13 17.04
CA ASN A 248 -11.34 -42.54 17.21
C ASN A 248 -10.55 -43.09 15.98
N PRO A 249 -9.26 -43.44 16.13
CA PRO A 249 -8.39 -43.84 15.01
C PRO A 249 -8.77 -45.16 14.33
N LEU A 250 -9.76 -45.89 14.83
CA LEU A 250 -10.20 -47.19 14.31
C LEU A 250 -11.38 -47.09 13.30
N LEU A 251 -12.05 -45.94 13.19
CA LEU A 251 -13.31 -45.80 12.43
C LEU A 251 -13.25 -44.86 11.22
N ASP A 252 -12.31 -43.92 11.19
CA ASP A 252 -12.25 -42.90 10.14
C ASP A 252 -11.07 -43.10 9.17
N ASP A 253 -11.39 -43.08 7.87
CA ASP A 253 -10.38 -43.05 6.81
C ASP A 253 -9.49 -41.79 6.92
N ARG A 254 -8.18 -41.97 6.67
CA ARG A 254 -7.15 -40.93 6.81
C ARG A 254 -7.45 -39.70 5.96
N THR A 255 -8.04 -39.91 4.78
CA THR A 255 -8.46 -38.85 3.85
C THR A 255 -9.65 -38.07 4.37
N THR A 256 -10.61 -38.76 4.99
CA THR A 256 -11.79 -38.14 5.62
C THR A 256 -11.38 -37.29 6.82
N ARG A 257 -10.41 -37.76 7.59
CA ARG A 257 -9.82 -37.00 8.72
C ARG A 257 -9.12 -35.73 8.25
N ALA A 258 -8.31 -35.80 7.19
CA ALA A 258 -7.62 -34.64 6.63
C ALA A 258 -8.59 -33.59 6.07
N LYS A 259 -9.61 -34.02 5.30
CA LYS A 259 -10.65 -33.11 4.77
C LYS A 259 -11.42 -32.41 5.88
N LYS A 260 -11.83 -33.13 6.93
CA LYS A 260 -12.54 -32.55 8.08
C LYS A 260 -11.66 -31.60 8.90
N LEU A 261 -10.36 -31.88 9.01
CA LEU A 261 -9.40 -30.95 9.64
C LEU A 261 -9.34 -29.65 8.84
N LEU A 262 -9.10 -29.71 7.53
CA LEU A 262 -9.05 -28.52 6.66
C LEU A 262 -10.36 -27.71 6.74
N GLN A 263 -11.52 -28.37 6.72
CA GLN A 263 -12.81 -27.69 6.90
C GLN A 263 -12.95 -27.03 8.27
N LYS A 264 -12.56 -27.71 9.37
CA LYS A 264 -12.59 -27.13 10.71
C LYS A 264 -11.62 -25.96 10.85
N CYS A 265 -10.44 -26.04 10.24
CA CYS A 265 -9.51 -24.91 10.14
C CYS A 265 -10.16 -23.74 9.39
N ALA A 266 -10.76 -24.00 8.22
CA ALA A 266 -11.44 -22.97 7.43
C ALA A 266 -12.60 -22.30 8.17
N TYR A 267 -13.46 -23.08 8.85
CA TYR A 267 -14.54 -22.51 9.65
C TYR A 267 -14.05 -21.75 10.88
N ALA A 268 -12.98 -22.22 11.52
CA ALA A 268 -12.34 -21.46 12.60
C ALA A 268 -11.76 -20.14 12.09
N MET A 269 -11.10 -20.15 10.92
CA MET A 269 -10.57 -18.95 10.28
C MET A 269 -11.65 -17.90 10.02
N ILE A 270 -12.81 -18.31 9.50
CA ILE A 270 -13.91 -17.38 9.19
C ILE A 270 -14.63 -16.92 10.47
N SER A 271 -14.92 -17.83 11.41
CA SER A 271 -15.77 -17.53 12.57
C SER A 271 -15.09 -16.71 13.67
N GLN A 272 -13.76 -16.67 13.68
CA GLN A 272 -12.97 -15.92 14.67
C GLN A 272 -12.34 -14.66 14.08
N GLN A 273 -12.62 -14.35 12.81
CA GLN A 273 -12.16 -13.12 12.20
C GLN A 273 -12.95 -11.95 12.77
N GLU A 274 -12.28 -11.11 13.56
CA GLU A 274 -12.85 -9.85 14.02
C GLU A 274 -12.81 -8.84 12.87
N LEU A 275 -13.98 -8.25 12.59
CA LEU A 275 -14.14 -7.19 11.61
C LEU A 275 -14.60 -5.92 12.32
N SER A 276 -14.11 -4.76 11.88
CA SER A 276 -14.59 -3.51 12.43
C SER A 276 -16.03 -3.22 12.02
N GLY A 277 -16.75 -2.44 12.83
CA GLY A 277 -18.10 -2.01 12.48
C GLY A 277 -18.14 -1.24 11.16
N GLN A 278 -17.09 -0.50 10.83
CA GLN A 278 -16.96 0.22 9.57
C GLN A 278 -16.78 -0.71 8.37
N GLN A 279 -15.98 -1.78 8.50
CA GLN A 279 -15.85 -2.81 7.45
C GLN A 279 -17.18 -3.51 7.20
N VAL A 280 -17.85 -3.92 8.27
CA VAL A 280 -19.16 -4.59 8.17
C VAL A 280 -20.17 -3.65 7.52
N ALA A 281 -20.21 -2.38 7.92
CA ALA A 281 -21.09 -1.39 7.30
C ALA A 281 -20.78 -1.19 5.81
N SER A 282 -19.50 -1.08 5.44
CA SER A 282 -19.07 -0.95 4.04
C SER A 282 -19.56 -2.13 3.19
N TYR A 283 -19.39 -3.35 3.71
CA TYR A 283 -19.84 -4.56 3.04
C TYR A 283 -21.36 -4.65 2.92
N LEU A 284 -22.09 -4.33 4.00
CA LEU A 284 -23.57 -4.32 4.01
C LEU A 284 -24.17 -3.24 3.10
N LEU A 285 -23.46 -2.14 2.89
CA LEU A 285 -23.85 -1.06 1.98
C LEU A 285 -23.40 -1.30 0.54
N ASP A 286 -22.83 -2.47 0.24
CA ASP A 286 -22.32 -2.86 -1.08
C ASP A 286 -21.30 -1.86 -1.63
N PHE A 287 -20.44 -1.34 -0.76
CA PHE A 287 -19.32 -0.51 -1.15
C PHE A 287 -18.14 -1.39 -1.59
N GLU A 288 -17.56 -1.02 -2.72
CA GLU A 288 -16.36 -1.65 -3.27
C GLU A 288 -15.15 -1.45 -2.32
N ASP A 289 -14.32 -2.48 -2.23
CA ASP A 289 -13.07 -2.49 -1.49
C ASP A 289 -11.85 -2.20 -2.39
N HIS A 290 -12.04 -2.07 -3.70
CA HIS A 290 -11.01 -1.67 -4.65
C HIS A 290 -11.61 -0.87 -5.81
N PHE A 291 -10.79 -0.03 -6.42
CA PHE A 291 -11.17 0.84 -7.53
C PHE A 291 -10.09 0.78 -8.60
N THR A 292 -10.45 0.38 -9.82
CA THR A 292 -9.50 0.29 -10.93
C THR A 292 -10.03 1.05 -12.14
N SER A 293 -9.12 1.72 -12.84
CA SER A 293 -9.45 2.36 -14.12
C SER A 293 -9.36 1.38 -15.30
N HIS A 294 -8.62 0.27 -15.12
CA HIS A 294 -8.38 -0.74 -16.13
C HIS A 294 -8.73 -2.13 -15.60
N SER A 295 -8.99 -3.06 -16.54
CA SER A 295 -9.16 -4.47 -16.22
C SER A 295 -7.81 -5.14 -16.09
N CYS A 296 -7.44 -5.55 -14.88
CA CYS A 296 -6.24 -6.33 -14.62
C CYS A 296 -6.49 -7.82 -14.92
N ARG A 297 -5.43 -8.56 -15.24
CA ARG A 297 -5.45 -10.02 -15.34
C ARG A 297 -4.55 -10.62 -14.27
N ASN A 298 -4.82 -11.86 -13.92
CA ASN A 298 -3.97 -12.59 -12.99
C ASN A 298 -2.62 -12.84 -13.64
N PHE A 299 -1.57 -12.29 -13.06
CA PHE A 299 -0.20 -12.57 -13.44
C PHE A 299 0.42 -13.54 -12.43
N PHE A 300 0.73 -14.74 -12.89
CA PHE A 300 1.31 -15.80 -12.04
C PHE A 300 2.84 -15.63 -12.04
N TRP A 301 3.31 -14.80 -11.11
CA TRP A 301 4.72 -14.40 -11.03
C TRP A 301 5.68 -15.59 -10.89
N THR A 302 5.42 -16.53 -9.98
CA THR A 302 6.36 -17.62 -9.66
C THR A 302 6.64 -18.55 -10.86
N PRO A 303 5.63 -19.01 -11.64
CA PRO A 303 5.89 -19.74 -12.89
C PRO A 303 6.71 -18.93 -13.91
N PHE A 304 6.42 -17.64 -14.04
CA PHE A 304 7.10 -16.75 -14.99
C PHE A 304 8.57 -16.50 -14.58
N GLU A 305 8.82 -16.23 -13.31
CA GLU A 305 10.16 -16.11 -12.72
C GLU A 305 10.96 -17.40 -12.91
N THR A 306 10.35 -18.56 -12.63
CA THR A 306 10.99 -19.87 -12.84
C THR A 306 11.40 -20.08 -14.30
N PHE A 307 10.54 -19.68 -15.23
CA PHE A 307 10.86 -19.74 -16.66
C PHE A 307 12.02 -18.83 -17.04
N ILE A 308 12.02 -17.57 -16.60
CA ILE A 308 13.13 -16.64 -16.83
C ILE A 308 14.42 -17.20 -16.26
N ASN A 309 14.42 -17.66 -15.01
CA ASN A 309 15.57 -18.24 -14.35
C ASN A 309 16.11 -19.49 -15.08
N ARG A 310 15.25 -20.28 -15.73
CA ARG A 310 15.67 -21.41 -16.57
C ARG A 310 16.38 -20.95 -17.85
N GLN A 311 15.97 -19.83 -18.44
CA GLN A 311 16.55 -19.32 -19.69
C GLN A 311 17.79 -18.45 -19.47
N ALA A 312 17.74 -17.60 -18.45
CA ALA A 312 18.76 -16.65 -18.05
C ALA A 312 18.89 -16.70 -16.52
N PRO A 313 19.67 -17.66 -15.99
CA PRO A 313 19.89 -17.77 -14.56
C PRO A 313 20.46 -16.45 -14.01
N SER A 314 20.03 -16.05 -12.81
CA SER A 314 20.60 -14.96 -12.02
C SER A 314 21.43 -15.52 -10.86
N PRO A 315 22.74 -15.83 -11.07
CA PRO A 315 23.61 -16.37 -10.02
C PRO A 315 23.69 -15.51 -8.76
N GLU A 316 23.51 -14.20 -8.91
CA GLU A 316 23.49 -13.22 -7.82
C GLU A 316 22.31 -13.41 -6.85
N CYS A 317 21.19 -13.96 -7.32
CA CYS A 317 20.01 -14.23 -6.50
C CYS A 317 20.08 -15.62 -5.84
N TYR A 318 20.83 -16.55 -6.43
CA TYR A 318 20.90 -17.94 -5.99
C TYR A 318 22.35 -18.42 -5.93
N PRO A 319 23.13 -18.02 -4.90
CA PRO A 319 24.47 -18.52 -4.72
C PRO A 319 24.44 -20.04 -4.49
N SER A 320 25.05 -20.80 -5.40
CA SER A 320 25.16 -22.25 -5.33
C SER A 320 25.73 -22.67 -3.97
N LYS A 321 24.92 -23.37 -3.16
CA LYS A 321 25.40 -23.98 -1.92
C LYS A 321 26.48 -25.02 -2.25
N VAL A 322 27.74 -24.64 -2.05
CA VAL A 322 28.84 -25.59 -1.94
C VAL A 322 28.57 -26.39 -0.67
N SER A 323 28.29 -27.68 -0.83
CA SER A 323 28.03 -28.61 0.28
C SER A 323 29.26 -28.69 1.20
N ASN A 324 29.21 -28.02 2.35
CA ASN A 324 30.19 -28.21 3.42
C ASN A 324 29.82 -29.47 4.21
N SER A 325 30.68 -30.48 4.17
CA SER A 325 30.74 -31.50 5.21
C SER A 325 31.61 -30.96 6.36
N LEU A 326 31.00 -30.56 7.47
CA LEU A 326 31.70 -30.39 8.76
C LEU A 326 30.87 -30.94 9.93
N PRO A 327 31.52 -31.44 10.99
CA PRO A 327 31.00 -32.47 11.88
C PRO A 327 30.26 -31.94 13.12
N GLU A 328 29.45 -32.82 13.72
CA GLU A 328 28.68 -32.67 14.95
C GLU A 328 29.50 -32.21 16.17
N ALA A 329 28.94 -31.32 16.99
CA ALA A 329 29.23 -31.26 18.43
C ALA A 329 28.14 -30.55 19.27
N SER A 330 27.50 -31.38 20.11
CA SER A 330 27.13 -31.20 21.53
C SER A 330 26.07 -30.20 22.02
N GLU A 331 25.20 -30.77 22.86
CA GLU A 331 24.08 -30.25 23.63
C GLU A 331 24.41 -29.26 24.76
N ASN A 332 23.33 -28.58 25.20
CA ASN A 332 23.01 -28.05 26.52
C ASN A 332 23.55 -26.67 26.93
N THR A 333 22.64 -25.68 26.97
CA THR A 333 22.13 -25.11 28.24
C THR A 333 20.94 -24.17 27.99
N VAL A 334 19.86 -24.38 28.74
CA VAL A 334 18.69 -23.48 28.85
C VAL A 334 18.83 -22.68 30.15
N PRO A 335 18.44 -21.40 30.15
CA PRO A 335 17.56 -20.93 31.22
C PRO A 335 16.32 -20.19 30.70
N SER A 336 15.17 -20.63 31.21
CA SER A 336 13.85 -19.98 31.41
C SER A 336 13.98 -18.61 32.11
N ASP A 337 13.14 -17.56 32.01
CA ASP A 337 11.73 -17.27 31.63
C ASP A 337 11.59 -15.69 31.64
N PRO A 338 10.40 -15.05 31.77
CA PRO A 338 9.33 -14.75 30.81
C PRO A 338 9.19 -13.23 30.48
N SER A 339 8.68 -12.88 29.29
CA SER A 339 7.57 -11.89 29.14
C SER A 339 7.24 -11.68 27.66
N SER A 340 5.97 -11.99 27.37
CA SER A 340 5.25 -11.84 26.11
C SER A 340 5.12 -10.38 25.69
N ASP A 341 5.60 -10.06 24.48
CA ASP A 341 4.83 -9.46 23.40
C ASP A 341 5.81 -9.17 22.25
N GLU A 342 6.13 -10.23 21.50
CA GLU A 342 7.11 -10.21 20.40
C GLU A 342 6.41 -10.01 19.05
N ASP A 343 6.42 -8.78 18.53
CA ASP A 343 6.45 -8.53 17.09
C ASP A 343 7.92 -8.70 16.64
N SER A 344 8.39 -9.95 16.59
CA SER A 344 9.68 -10.30 15.97
C SER A 344 9.44 -10.72 14.51
N ASP A 345 9.26 -9.75 13.62
CA ASP A 345 9.40 -9.99 12.18
C ASP A 345 10.90 -10.04 11.82
N SER A 346 11.62 -11.00 12.40
CA SER A 346 12.79 -11.56 11.75
C SER A 346 12.30 -12.78 10.99
N GLU A 347 11.83 -12.56 9.76
CA GLU A 347 11.67 -13.62 8.77
C GLU A 347 13.06 -14.21 8.52
N HIS A 348 13.41 -15.24 9.30
CA HIS A 348 14.41 -16.19 8.87
C HIS A 348 13.74 -17.00 7.77
N ASP A 349 13.96 -16.55 6.54
CA ASP A 349 13.47 -17.18 5.33
C ASP A 349 13.87 -18.66 5.36
N PRO A 350 12.93 -19.60 5.55
CA PRO A 350 13.29 -21.01 5.46
C PRO A 350 13.75 -21.25 4.03
N ASP A 351 14.95 -21.81 3.87
CA ASP A 351 15.52 -22.22 2.59
C ASP A 351 14.42 -22.72 1.64
N PRO A 352 14.31 -22.19 0.41
CA PRO A 352 13.25 -22.59 -0.51
C PRO A 352 13.36 -24.10 -0.74
N ILE A 353 12.39 -24.83 -0.19
CA ILE A 353 12.19 -26.23 -0.53
C ILE A 353 11.74 -26.21 -1.99
N PHE A 354 12.65 -26.54 -2.90
CA PHE A 354 12.36 -26.70 -4.32
C PHE A 354 11.30 -27.80 -4.49
N LEU A 355 10.02 -27.41 -4.51
CA LEU A 355 8.96 -28.21 -5.10
C LEU A 355 9.15 -28.09 -6.61
N ASN A 356 9.69 -29.15 -7.20
CA ASN A 356 10.15 -29.19 -8.59
C ASN A 356 9.01 -29.37 -9.60
N ASP A 357 7.77 -29.03 -9.24
CA ASP A 357 6.59 -29.33 -10.06
C ASP A 357 5.96 -28.03 -10.55
N GLU A 358 5.98 -27.86 -11.88
CA GLU A 358 5.20 -26.86 -12.61
C GLU A 358 3.75 -26.89 -12.10
N GLU A 359 3.20 -25.77 -11.64
CA GLU A 359 1.79 -25.73 -11.23
C GLU A 359 0.90 -26.05 -12.43
N ILE A 360 0.35 -27.26 -12.43
CA ILE A 360 -0.52 -27.77 -13.47
C ILE A 360 -1.96 -27.61 -12.98
N GLY A 361 -2.77 -26.88 -13.74
CA GLY A 361 -4.21 -26.92 -13.58
C GLY A 361 -4.68 -28.36 -13.77
N VAL A 362 -5.43 -28.89 -12.81
CA VAL A 362 -6.05 -30.22 -12.89
C VAL A 362 -7.56 -30.07 -12.77
N SER A 363 -8.28 -30.71 -13.69
CA SER A 363 -9.73 -30.88 -13.60
C SER A 363 -10.07 -32.36 -13.60
N PHE A 364 -11.35 -32.69 -13.43
CA PHE A 364 -11.86 -34.02 -13.70
C PHE A 364 -12.61 -33.99 -15.03
N ASP A 365 -12.42 -34.99 -15.88
CA ASP A 365 -13.25 -35.17 -17.06
C ASP A 365 -14.65 -35.72 -16.70
N GLY A 366 -15.53 -35.85 -17.70
CA GLY A 366 -16.88 -36.39 -17.51
C GLY A 366 -16.93 -37.84 -17.03
N THR A 367 -15.78 -38.53 -16.93
CA THR A 367 -15.65 -39.89 -16.38
C THR A 367 -15.10 -39.90 -14.95
N GLY A 368 -14.80 -38.73 -14.38
CA GLY A 368 -14.20 -38.58 -13.05
C GLY A 368 -12.70 -38.86 -13.02
N THR A 369 -12.03 -38.88 -14.17
CA THR A 369 -10.57 -39.06 -14.28
C THR A 369 -9.88 -37.71 -14.15
N LEU A 370 -8.83 -37.63 -13.33
CA LEU A 370 -8.03 -36.41 -13.18
C LEU A 370 -7.26 -36.13 -14.48
N VAL A 371 -7.50 -34.98 -15.10
CA VAL A 371 -6.86 -34.54 -16.35
C VAL A 371 -6.15 -33.20 -16.15
N ARG A 372 -4.96 -33.09 -16.73
CA ARG A 372 -4.18 -31.86 -16.85
C ARG A 372 -4.89 -30.88 -17.79
N THR A 373 -5.34 -29.74 -17.29
CA THR A 373 -6.08 -28.72 -18.06
C THR A 373 -5.20 -27.68 -18.73
N GLY A 374 -3.92 -27.62 -18.41
CA GLY A 374 -2.98 -26.73 -19.08
C GLY A 374 -1.76 -26.42 -18.22
N ASN A 375 -0.74 -25.84 -18.85
CA ASN A 375 0.36 -25.18 -18.17
C ASN A 375 0.14 -23.68 -18.36
N GLN A 376 0.03 -22.92 -17.27
CA GLN A 376 -0.23 -21.48 -17.34
C GLN A 376 0.86 -20.74 -18.12
N LEU A 377 2.12 -21.21 -18.06
CA LEU A 377 3.20 -20.71 -18.89
C LEU A 377 2.96 -20.94 -20.38
N ALA A 378 2.38 -22.08 -20.75
CA ALA A 378 2.04 -22.37 -22.14
C ALA A 378 0.90 -21.47 -22.65
N ASP A 379 -0.04 -21.04 -21.78
CA ASP A 379 -1.05 -20.06 -22.13
C ASP A 379 -0.43 -18.67 -22.42
N TYR A 380 0.64 -18.30 -21.70
CA TYR A 380 1.42 -17.09 -21.99
C TYR A 380 2.22 -17.22 -23.29
N GLU A 381 2.98 -18.31 -23.47
CA GLU A 381 3.84 -18.52 -24.64
C GLU A 381 3.05 -18.69 -25.94
N LYS A 382 1.85 -19.27 -25.87
CA LYS A 382 1.00 -19.58 -27.03
C LYS A 382 -0.19 -18.65 -27.16
N ARG A 383 -0.17 -17.52 -26.44
CA ARG A 383 -1.16 -16.46 -26.52
C ARG A 383 -1.31 -16.00 -27.97
N GLY A 384 -2.53 -16.01 -28.48
CA GLY A 384 -2.85 -15.47 -29.81
C GLY A 384 -2.96 -13.95 -29.82
N ASN A 385 -2.77 -13.34 -30.99
CA ASN A 385 -2.82 -11.89 -31.21
C ASN A 385 -4.15 -11.24 -30.76
N GLU A 386 -5.22 -12.02 -30.65
CA GLU A 386 -6.54 -11.56 -30.17
C GLU A 386 -6.50 -11.04 -28.73
N LEU A 387 -5.45 -11.36 -27.98
CA LEU A 387 -5.26 -10.88 -26.62
C LEU A 387 -4.27 -9.71 -26.53
N ASP A 388 -3.68 -9.19 -27.61
CA ASP A 388 -2.59 -8.19 -27.55
C ASP A 388 -2.94 -6.90 -26.76
N GLU A 389 -4.22 -6.51 -26.72
CA GLU A 389 -4.68 -5.32 -25.99
C GLU A 389 -4.85 -5.51 -24.47
N VAL A 390 -4.65 -6.72 -23.95
CA VAL A 390 -4.81 -7.02 -22.53
C VAL A 390 -3.44 -6.96 -21.84
N CYS A 391 -3.18 -5.92 -21.03
CA CYS A 391 -1.98 -5.84 -20.21
C CYS A 391 -1.83 -7.07 -19.31
N VAL A 392 -0.59 -7.56 -19.20
CA VAL A 392 -0.17 -8.54 -18.20
C VAL A 392 0.10 -7.81 -16.90
#